data_AF-A0A4R4YEQ8-F1
#
_entry.id   AF-A0A4R4YEQ8-F1
#
_cell.length_a   1.000
_cell.length_b   1.000
_cell.length_c   1.000
_cell.angle_alpha   90.00
_cell.angle_beta   90.00
_cell.angle_gamma   90.00
#
_symmetry.space_group_name_H-M   'P 1'
#
loop_
_entity.id
_entity.type
_entity.pdbx_description
1 polymer ?
#
loop_
_entity_poly.entity_id
_entity_poly.type
_entity_poly.pdbx_seq_one_letter_code
_entity_poly.pdbx_strand_id
1 'polypeptide(L)'
;MPFAPPGAPRRIAGREEVAAFTAAGRSALPVRFDEFRTVAVHQTADPDVIVAEYELTGTTATGHRASAAFALVIRVRDGRVAHWREYQDTAAITRTLTNASA
;
A
#
# COMPACT_ATOMS: atom_id res chain seq x y z
N MET A 1 4.12 -8.40 0.97
CA MET A 1 2.65 -8.32 1.02
C MET A 1 2.08 -9.61 1.60
N PRO A 2 1.83 -9.68 2.91
CA PRO A 2 1.34 -10.90 3.58
C PRO A 2 -0.04 -11.36 3.09
N PHE A 3 -0.91 -10.40 2.75
CA PHE A 3 -2.28 -10.61 2.30
C PHE A 3 -2.48 -10.32 0.80
N ALA A 4 -1.44 -10.54 -0.01
CA ALA A 4 -1.55 -10.43 -1.47
C ALA A 4 -2.62 -11.41 -2.01
N PRO A 5 -3.45 -10.99 -2.99
CA PRO A 5 -4.44 -11.87 -3.59
C PRO A 5 -3.78 -13.06 -4.32
N PRO A 6 -4.52 -14.15 -4.59
CA PRO A 6 -4.02 -15.27 -5.39
C PRO A 6 -3.40 -14.80 -6.72
N GLY A 7 -2.24 -15.35 -7.08
CA GLY A 7 -1.52 -14.97 -8.30
C GLY A 7 -0.61 -13.74 -8.18
N ALA A 8 -0.73 -12.94 -7.12
CA ALA A 8 0.18 -11.81 -6.87
C ALA A 8 1.41 -12.21 -6.04
N PRO A 9 2.58 -11.58 -6.25
CA PRO A 9 3.77 -11.87 -5.47
C PRO A 9 3.59 -11.47 -4.00
N ARG A 10 3.89 -12.39 -3.08
CA ARG A 10 3.89 -12.12 -1.63
C ARG A 10 5.14 -11.39 -1.16
N ARG A 11 6.23 -11.47 -1.93
CA ARG A 11 7.51 -10.82 -1.65
C ARG A 11 8.16 -10.39 -2.96
N ILE A 12 8.75 -9.20 -2.94
CA ILE A 12 9.54 -8.62 -4.01
C ILE A 12 10.82 -8.14 -3.35
N ALA A 13 11.96 -8.44 -3.95
CA ALA A 13 13.28 -8.13 -3.39
C ALA A 13 14.15 -7.56 -4.48
N GLY A 14 14.98 -6.57 -4.11
CA GLY A 14 15.76 -5.79 -5.04
C GLY A 14 15.10 -4.43 -5.33
N ARG A 15 15.92 -3.38 -5.41
CA ARG A 15 15.45 -2.00 -5.56
C ARG A 15 14.75 -1.81 -6.90
N GLU A 16 15.31 -2.40 -7.96
CA GLU A 16 14.80 -2.26 -9.33
C GLU A 16 13.48 -3.00 -9.50
N GLU A 17 13.38 -4.21 -8.96
CA GLU A 17 12.16 -5.03 -9.00
C GLU A 17 11.03 -4.38 -8.22
N VAL A 18 11.32 -3.82 -7.03
CA VAL A 18 10.35 -3.07 -6.24
C VAL A 18 9.89 -1.82 -6.98
N ALA A 19 10.81 -1.08 -7.60
CA ALA A 19 10.48 0.12 -8.38
C ALA A 19 9.60 -0.22 -9.59
N ALA A 20 9.96 -1.26 -10.36
CA ALA A 20 9.21 -1.73 -11.50
C ALA A 20 7.81 -2.19 -11.10
N PHE A 21 7.69 -2.98 -10.03
CA PHE A 21 6.39 -3.45 -9.53
C PHE A 21 5.50 -2.29 -9.09
N THR A 22 6.05 -1.33 -8.34
CA THR A 22 5.29 -0.18 -7.84
C THR A 22 4.83 0.73 -8.99
N ALA A 23 5.70 0.95 -9.97
CA ALA A 23 5.37 1.72 -11.17
C ALA A 23 4.27 1.04 -11.99
N ALA A 24 4.39 -0.27 -12.24
CA ALA A 24 3.37 -1.04 -12.95
C ALA A 24 2.03 -1.04 -12.20
N GLY A 25 2.04 -1.24 -10.89
CA GLY A 25 0.84 -1.19 -10.05
C GLY A 25 0.16 0.17 -10.09
N ARG A 26 0.92 1.27 -9.99
CA ARG A 26 0.38 2.64 -10.07
C ARG A 26 -0.23 2.93 -11.45
N SER A 27 0.42 2.50 -12.53
CA SER A 27 -0.09 2.71 -13.89
C SER A 27 -1.34 1.88 -14.19
N ALA A 28 -1.48 0.70 -13.57
CA ALA A 28 -2.63 -0.19 -13.76
C ALA A 28 -3.84 0.16 -12.88
N LEU A 29 -3.66 1.00 -11.85
CA LEU A 29 -4.72 1.33 -10.90
C LEU A 29 -5.57 2.51 -11.41
N PRO A 30 -6.87 2.30 -11.75
CA PRO A 30 -7.74 3.35 -12.28
C PRO A 30 -8.30 4.24 -11.15
N VAL A 31 -7.41 4.79 -10.33
CA VAL A 31 -7.73 5.65 -9.19
C VAL A 31 -6.85 6.90 -9.22
N ARG A 32 -7.49 8.05 -9.12
CA ARG A 32 -6.80 9.31 -8.80
C ARG A 32 -6.76 9.45 -7.28
N PHE A 33 -5.59 9.29 -6.69
CA PHE A 33 -5.41 9.53 -5.25
C PHE A 33 -5.62 11.02 -4.93
N ASP A 34 -6.37 11.26 -3.86
CA ASP A 34 -6.77 12.57 -3.37
C ASP A 34 -5.91 13.00 -2.19
N GLU A 35 -5.73 12.11 -1.22
CA GLU A 35 -5.03 12.38 0.03
C GLU A 35 -4.28 11.15 0.52
N PHE A 36 -3.10 11.38 1.09
CA PHE A 36 -2.43 10.43 1.98
C PHE A 36 -2.44 11.03 3.37
N ARG A 37 -3.13 10.36 4.31
CA ARG A 37 -3.21 10.82 5.69
C ARG A 37 -2.52 9.82 6.61
N THR A 38 -1.45 10.25 7.27
CA THR A 38 -0.88 9.51 8.39
C THR A 38 -1.86 9.52 9.55
N VAL A 39 -2.25 8.34 10.01
CA VAL A 39 -3.15 8.16 11.16
C VAL A 39 -2.33 8.06 12.44
N ALA A 40 -1.30 7.20 12.43
CA ALA A 40 -0.41 7.03 13.57
C ALA A 40 0.98 6.55 13.12
N VAL A 41 1.99 6.86 13.93
CA VAL A 41 3.32 6.25 13.84
C VAL A 41 3.69 5.75 15.22
N HIS A 42 3.90 4.45 15.31
CA HIS A 42 4.28 3.75 16.53
C HIS A 42 5.75 3.41 16.47
N GLN A 43 6.50 3.89 17.46
CA GLN A 43 7.84 3.41 17.73
C GLN A 43 7.77 1.99 18.28
N THR A 44 8.76 1.16 17.95
CA THR A 44 8.89 -0.18 18.52
C THR A 44 10.09 -0.25 19.45
N ALA A 45 10.25 -1.36 20.17
CA ALA A 45 11.44 -1.60 20.99
C ALA A 45 12.71 -1.80 20.14
N ASP A 46 12.56 -2.14 18.85
CA ASP A 46 13.65 -2.14 17.88
C ASP A 46 13.73 -0.73 17.25
N PRO A 47 14.81 0.05 17.49
CA PRO A 47 14.90 1.42 17.01
C PRO A 47 14.94 1.53 15.48
N ASP A 48 15.26 0.45 14.77
CA ASP A 48 15.28 0.39 13.32
C ASP A 48 13.90 0.06 12.72
N VAL A 49 12.87 -0.14 13.56
CA VAL A 49 11.53 -0.56 13.12
C VAL A 49 10.44 0.37 13.65
N ILE A 50 9.55 0.78 12.74
CA ILE A 50 8.31 1.47 13.07
C ILE A 50 7.10 0.70 12.55
N VAL A 51 5.95 0.94 13.18
CA VAL A 51 4.64 0.63 12.60
C VAL A 51 3.94 1.94 12.25
N ALA A 52 3.53 2.11 11.00
CA ALA A 52 2.76 3.26 10.55
C ALA A 52 1.34 2.83 10.17
N GLU A 53 0.35 3.61 10.58
CA GLU A 53 -1.04 3.51 10.13
C GLU A 53 -1.35 4.71 9.27
N TYR A 54 -1.97 4.50 8.12
CA TYR A 54 -2.35 5.58 7.21
C TYR A 54 -3.59 5.23 6.41
N GLU A 55 -4.23 6.27 5.88
CA GLU A 55 -5.37 6.18 5.01
C GLU A 55 -5.05 6.83 3.66
N LEU A 56 -5.41 6.14 2.58
CA LEU A 56 -5.43 6.71 1.24
C LEU A 56 -6.87 6.97 0.84
N THR A 57 -7.15 8.20 0.42
CA THR A 57 -8.42 8.54 -0.23
C THR A 57 -8.18 8.71 -1.72
N GLY A 58 -9.19 8.39 -2.52
CA GLY A 58 -9.10 8.57 -3.95
C GLY A 58 -10.45 8.50 -4.65
N THR A 59 -10.43 8.94 -5.89
CA THR A 59 -11.57 8.90 -6.81
C THR A 59 -11.30 7.84 -7.88
N THR A 60 -12.21 6.88 -8.06
CA THR A 60 -12.13 5.85 -9.11
C THR A 60 -12.37 6.45 -10.49
N ALA A 61 -12.08 5.69 -11.55
CA ALA A 61 -12.36 6.11 -12.93
C ALA A 61 -13.82 6.47 -13.22
N THR A 62 -14.78 6.03 -12.41
CA THR A 62 -16.20 6.35 -12.56
C THR A 62 -16.68 7.47 -11.64
N GLY A 63 -15.75 8.16 -10.98
CA GLY A 63 -16.07 9.30 -10.13
C GLY A 63 -16.46 8.93 -8.70
N HIS A 64 -16.48 7.64 -8.34
CA HIS A 64 -16.76 7.21 -6.98
C HIS A 64 -15.58 7.55 -6.05
N ARG A 65 -15.85 8.24 -4.94
CA ARG A 65 -14.85 8.52 -3.90
C ARG A 65 -14.83 7.40 -2.88
N ALA A 66 -13.65 6.89 -2.58
CA ALA A 66 -13.45 5.85 -1.59
C ALA A 66 -12.16 6.08 -0.80
N SER A 67 -12.02 5.36 0.31
CA SER A 67 -10.79 5.31 1.08
C SER A 67 -10.41 3.88 1.45
N ALA A 68 -9.12 3.68 1.73
CA ALA A 68 -8.57 2.43 2.20
C ALA A 68 -7.59 2.68 3.35
N ALA A 69 -7.69 1.84 4.38
CA ALA A 69 -6.82 1.87 5.55
C ALA A 69 -5.67 0.87 5.40
N PHE A 70 -4.50 1.28 5.88
CA PHE A 70 -3.27 0.52 5.76
C PHE A 70 -2.53 0.51 7.10
N ALA A 71 -1.86 -0.60 7.38
CA ALA A 71 -0.84 -0.69 8.41
C ALA A 71 0.47 -1.19 7.78
N LEU A 72 1.59 -0.59 8.17
CA LEU A 72 2.87 -0.79 7.53
C LEU A 72 3.95 -0.99 8.59
N VAL A 73 4.70 -2.10 8.47
CA VAL A 73 5.92 -2.33 9.23
C VAL A 73 7.11 -2.01 8.33
N ILE A 74 7.87 -0.97 8.70
CA ILE A 74 9.08 -0.57 7.99
C ILE A 74 10.29 -0.89 8.85
N ARG A 75 11.33 -1.47 8.22
CA ARG A 75 12.68 -1.49 8.78
C ARG A 75 13.58 -0.53 8.01
N VAL A 76 14.33 0.29 8.72
CA VAL A 76 15.38 1.17 8.18
C VAL A 76 16.76 0.60 8.56
N ARG A 77 17.73 0.72 7.65
CA ARG A 77 19.15 0.47 7.92
C ARG A 77 19.96 1.52 7.17
N ASP A 78 20.94 2.13 7.83
CA ASP A 78 21.80 3.18 7.23
C ASP A 78 20.99 4.31 6.57
N GLY A 79 19.89 4.72 7.21
CA GLY A 79 18.98 5.76 6.69
C GLY A 79 18.16 5.35 5.46
N ARG A 80 18.14 4.06 5.09
CA ARG A 80 17.41 3.53 3.92
C ARG A 80 16.38 2.49 4.33
N VAL A 81 15.26 2.43 3.62
CA VAL A 81 14.26 1.37 3.80
C VAL A 81 14.88 0.03 3.39
N ALA A 82 15.05 -0.87 4.36
CA ALA A 82 15.56 -2.22 4.16
C ALA A 82 14.43 -3.25 4.03
N HIS A 83 13.25 -2.96 4.58
CA HIS A 83 12.08 -3.82 4.46
C HIS A 83 10.78 -3.02 4.55
N TRP A 84 9.84 -3.33 3.67
CA TRP A 84 8.50 -2.74 3.61
C TRP A 84 7.47 -3.87 3.65
N ARG A 85 6.68 -3.95 4.72
CA ARG A 85 5.62 -4.97 4.87
C ARG A 85 4.30 -4.31 5.23
N GLU A 86 3.44 -4.22 4.23
CA GLU A 86 2.14 -3.57 4.32
C GLU A 86 0.99 -4.57 4.45
N TYR A 87 -0.03 -4.13 5.18
CA TYR A 87 -1.25 -4.82 5.52
C TYR A 87 -2.42 -3.93 5.10
N GLN A 88 -3.39 -4.52 4.41
CA GLN A 88 -4.54 -3.82 3.85
C GLN A 88 -5.66 -4.84 3.58
N ASP A 89 -6.91 -4.39 3.51
CA ASP A 89 -8.03 -5.22 3.06
C ASP A 89 -8.08 -5.23 1.52
N THR A 90 -7.34 -6.17 0.92
CA THR A 90 -7.27 -6.32 -0.54
C THR A 90 -8.63 -6.66 -1.14
N ALA A 91 -9.50 -7.36 -0.42
CA ALA A 91 -10.83 -7.72 -0.91
C ALA A 91 -11.77 -6.50 -0.96
N ALA A 92 -11.73 -5.64 0.05
CA ALA A 92 -12.48 -4.38 0.05
C ALA A 92 -11.99 -3.41 -1.04
N ILE A 93 -10.67 -3.30 -1.23
CA ILE A 93 -10.08 -2.51 -2.31
C ILE A 93 -10.56 -3.04 -3.67
N THR A 94 -10.45 -4.34 -3.92
CA THR A 94 -10.92 -4.94 -5.18
C THR A 94 -12.41 -4.68 -5.43
N ARG A 95 -13.28 -4.90 -4.43
CA ARG A 95 -14.72 -4.61 -4.56
C ARG A 95 -14.99 -3.16 -4.94
N THR A 96 -14.26 -2.22 -4.35
CA THR A 96 -14.39 -0.79 -4.65
C THR A 96 -14.02 -0.50 -6.10
N LEU A 97 -12.93 -1.10 -6.60
CA LEU A 97 -12.47 -0.93 -7.98
C LEU A 97 -13.39 -1.59 -9.00
N THR A 98 -13.96 -2.76 -8.69
CA THR A 98 -14.87 -3.49 -9.59
C THR A 98 -16.26 -2.89 -9.62
N ASN A 99 -16.82 -2.50 -8.47
CA ASN A 99 -18.16 -1.89 -8.41
C ASN A 99 -18.17 -0.48 -9.00
N ALA A 100 -17.03 0.19 -8.98
CA ALA A 100 -16.86 1.40 -9.76
C ALA A 100 -17.00 1.13 -11.26
N SER A 101 -16.72 -0.06 -11.77
CA SER A 101 -16.71 -0.34 -13.23
C SER A 101 -18.08 -0.74 -13.81
N ALA A 102 -19.17 -0.63 -13.04
CA ALA A 102 -20.55 -0.91 -13.45
C ALA A 102 -21.39 0.37 -13.50
#